data_AF-X1BCM5-F1
#
_entry.id   AF-X1BCM5-F1
#
_cell.length_a   1.000
_cell.length_b   1.000
_cell.length_c   1.000
_cell.angle_alpha   90.00
_cell.angle_beta   90.00
_cell.angle_gamma   90.00
#
_symmetry.space_group_name_H-M   'P 1'
#
loop_
_entity.id
_entity.type
_entity.pdbx_description
1 polymer ?
#
loop_
_entity_poly.entity_id
_entity_poly.type
_entity_poly.pdbx_seq_one_letter_code
_entity_poly.pdbx_strand_id
1 'polypeptide(L)'
;KEEVERMQQGAEMHAAEDAKRREEIETRNMADTLAYTAEKTLREQKDKIPSDLNQEVESKIQAVRSALQGIDIDSIRQATQELNDAMQKIGTAIYQQQQPPPPGGEAPGEEPPPGKEGGEEGTVEGEFREV
;
A
#
# COMPACT_ATOMS: atom_id res chain seq x y z
N LYS A 1 50.87 14.61 16.91
CA LYS A 1 50.06 13.45 16.47
C LYS A 1 48.73 13.43 17.22
N GLU A 2 48.75 13.48 18.55
CA GLU A 2 47.52 13.52 19.38
C GLU A 2 46.52 14.64 19.04
N GLU A 3 46.98 15.82 18.65
CA GLU A 3 46.07 16.93 18.28
C GLU A 3 45.34 16.69 16.95
N VAL A 4 46.00 16.04 16.00
CA VAL A 4 45.40 15.65 14.71
C VAL A 4 44.40 14.51 14.90
N GLU A 5 44.73 13.55 15.76
CA GLU A 5 43.84 12.44 16.10
C GLU A 5 42.59 12.92 16.86
N ARG A 6 42.73 13.88 17.79
CA ARG A 6 41.57 14.54 18.43
C ARG A 6 40.72 15.32 17.45
N MET A 7 41.33 16.07 16.53
CA MET A 7 40.57 16.80 15.50
C MET A 7 39.83 15.85 14.55
N GLN A 8 40.45 14.72 14.19
CA GLN A 8 39.84 13.71 13.32
C GLN A 8 38.64 13.02 14.00
N GLN A 9 38.80 12.56 15.25
CA GLN A 9 37.70 11.98 16.03
C GLN A 9 36.56 12.98 16.27
N GLY A 10 36.88 14.25 16.54
CA GLY A 10 35.88 15.30 16.67
C GLY A 10 35.07 15.49 15.39
N ALA A 11 35.75 15.56 14.24
CA ALA A 11 35.09 15.69 12.94
C ALA A 11 34.21 14.47 12.60
N GLU A 12 34.66 13.26 12.90
CA GLU A 12 33.88 12.03 12.68
C GLU A 12 32.63 11.96 13.56
N MET A 13 32.73 12.36 14.83
CA MET A 13 31.57 12.40 15.74
C MET A 13 30.53 13.41 15.27
N HIS A 14 30.95 14.62 14.88
CA HIS A 14 30.02 15.63 14.36
C HIS A 14 29.35 15.17 13.06
N ALA A 15 30.11 14.54 12.14
CA ALA A 15 29.55 13.99 10.92
C ALA A 15 28.49 12.91 11.20
N ALA A 16 28.72 12.04 12.19
CA ALA A 16 27.76 11.01 12.59
C ALA A 16 26.50 11.59 13.24
N GLU A 17 26.63 12.61 14.09
CA GLU A 17 25.48 13.30 14.69
C GLU A 17 24.62 14.02 13.64
N ASP A 18 25.26 14.70 12.70
CA ASP A 18 24.56 15.40 11.61
C ASP A 18 23.84 14.43 10.67
N ALA A 19 24.48 13.29 10.36
CA ALA A 19 23.85 12.23 9.58
C ALA A 19 22.60 11.69 10.27
N LYS A 20 22.67 11.40 11.58
CA LYS A 20 21.52 10.93 12.37
C LYS A 20 20.39 11.96 12.41
N ARG A 21 20.70 13.24 12.60
CA ARG A 21 19.68 14.31 12.58
C ARG A 21 19.00 14.41 11.21
N ARG A 22 19.78 14.34 10.12
CA ARG A 22 19.21 14.34 8.76
C ARG A 22 18.27 13.15 8.57
N GLU A 23 18.72 11.96 8.92
CA GLU A 23 17.95 10.72 8.77
C GLU A 23 16.64 10.76 9.58
N GLU A 24 16.68 11.29 10.80
CA GLU A 24 15.49 11.55 11.62
C GLU A 24 14.51 12.48 10.88
N ILE A 25 14.98 13.63 10.41
CA ILE A 25 14.13 14.63 9.75
C ILE A 25 13.51 14.05 8.48
N GLU A 26 14.30 13.34 7.66
CA GLU A 26 13.82 12.69 6.44
C GLU A 26 12.76 11.64 6.75
N THR A 27 12.99 10.80 7.77
CA THR A 27 12.03 9.80 8.22
C THR A 27 10.71 10.45 8.66
N ARG A 28 10.77 11.52 9.45
CA ARG A 28 9.60 12.26 9.92
C ARG A 28 8.81 12.90 8.78
N ASN A 29 9.51 13.54 7.85
CA ASN A 29 8.89 14.17 6.68
C ASN A 29 8.20 13.15 5.77
N MET A 30 8.83 11.99 5.56
CA MET A 30 8.24 10.90 4.78
C MET A 30 6.97 10.37 5.45
N ALA A 31 7.03 10.12 6.76
CA ALA A 31 5.89 9.65 7.55
C ALA A 31 4.70 10.63 7.51
N ASP A 32 4.97 11.94 7.70
CA ASP A 32 3.93 12.98 7.64
C ASP A 32 3.29 13.09 6.25
N THR A 33 4.12 13.09 5.21
CA THR A 33 3.66 13.16 3.81
C THR A 33 2.79 11.96 3.46
N LEU A 34 3.19 10.77 3.90
CA LEU A 34 2.42 9.55 3.67
C LEU A 34 1.09 9.58 4.42
N ALA A 35 1.09 9.96 5.71
CA ALA A 35 -0.13 10.11 6.50
C ALA A 35 -1.12 11.07 5.84
N TYR A 36 -0.66 12.25 5.42
CA TYR A 36 -1.49 13.22 4.72
C TYR A 36 -2.06 12.67 3.41
N THR A 37 -1.23 11.99 2.62
CA THR A 37 -1.64 11.38 1.35
C THR A 37 -2.71 10.31 1.59
N ALA A 38 -2.52 9.45 2.59
CA ALA A 38 -3.46 8.42 2.98
C ALA A 38 -4.80 9.01 3.43
N GLU A 39 -4.79 10.04 4.28
CA GLU A 39 -5.99 10.78 4.69
C GLU A 39 -6.75 11.35 3.49
N LYS A 40 -6.01 11.92 2.52
CA LYS A 40 -6.59 12.44 1.29
C LYS A 40 -7.23 11.32 0.46
N THR A 41 -6.54 10.20 0.24
CA THR A 41 -7.07 9.05 -0.50
C THR A 41 -8.34 8.49 0.14
N LEU A 42 -8.37 8.33 1.47
CA LEU A 42 -9.56 7.86 2.18
C LEU A 42 -10.75 8.81 2.00
N ARG A 43 -10.52 10.13 1.97
CA ARG A 43 -11.58 11.12 1.72
C ARG A 43 -12.07 11.09 0.28
N GLU A 44 -11.17 11.01 -0.69
CA GLU A 44 -11.50 11.12 -2.12
C GLU A 44 -12.06 9.82 -2.73
N GLN A 45 -11.67 8.66 -2.20
CA GLN A 45 -12.08 7.35 -2.71
C GLN A 45 -12.92 6.56 -1.70
N LYS A 46 -13.51 7.24 -0.69
CA LYS A 46 -14.25 6.59 0.40
C LYS A 46 -15.27 5.56 -0.09
N ASP A 47 -16.00 5.90 -1.14
CA ASP A 47 -17.08 5.06 -1.68
C ASP A 47 -16.58 3.82 -2.45
N LYS A 48 -15.29 3.79 -2.82
CA LYS A 48 -14.64 2.68 -3.55
C LYS A 48 -13.78 1.80 -2.66
N ILE A 49 -13.56 2.20 -1.40
CA ILE A 49 -12.71 1.48 -0.46
C ILE A 49 -13.62 0.64 0.45
N PRO A 50 -13.40 -0.69 0.55
CA PRO A 50 -14.11 -1.54 1.50
C PRO A 50 -14.01 -0.99 2.93
N SER A 51 -15.10 -1.07 3.71
CA SER A 51 -15.16 -0.50 5.06
C SER A 51 -14.05 -1.02 5.97
N ASP A 52 -13.71 -2.31 5.87
CA ASP A 52 -12.66 -2.92 6.69
C ASP A 52 -11.27 -2.31 6.38
N LEU A 53 -10.96 -2.12 5.10
CA LEU A 53 -9.71 -1.46 4.68
C LEU A 53 -9.69 0.02 5.04
N ASN A 54 -10.84 0.70 4.98
CA ASN A 54 -10.95 2.10 5.39
C ASN A 54 -10.57 2.27 6.88
N GLN A 55 -11.14 1.43 7.75
CA GLN A 55 -10.84 1.43 9.19
C GLN A 55 -9.39 1.02 9.48
N GLU A 56 -8.86 0.01 8.77
CA GLU A 56 -7.46 -0.39 8.90
C GLU A 56 -6.52 0.79 8.62
N VAL A 57 -6.73 1.49 7.52
CA VAL A 57 -5.87 2.60 7.09
C VAL A 57 -6.04 3.81 8.00
N GLU A 58 -7.26 4.11 8.45
CA GLU A 58 -7.50 5.17 9.44
C GLU A 58 -6.73 4.91 10.75
N SER A 59 -6.75 3.66 11.23
CA SER A 59 -5.98 3.26 12.42
C SER A 59 -4.46 3.40 12.19
N LYS A 60 -3.95 3.01 11.02
CA LYS A 60 -2.52 3.17 10.68
C LYS A 60 -2.10 4.63 10.54
N ILE A 61 -2.95 5.50 10.00
CA ILE A 61 -2.72 6.95 9.97
C ILE A 61 -2.57 7.48 11.40
N GLN A 62 -3.48 7.11 12.31
CA GLN A 62 -3.40 7.53 13.71
C GLN A 62 -2.14 7.01 14.40
N ALA A 63 -1.70 5.78 14.11
CA ALA A 63 -0.46 5.22 14.62
C ALA A 63 0.77 6.03 14.16
N VAL A 64 0.84 6.38 12.87
CA VAL A 64 1.92 7.25 12.33
C VAL A 64 1.90 8.63 13.00
N ARG A 65 0.71 9.26 13.10
CA ARG A 65 0.56 10.57 13.76
C ARG A 65 0.98 10.53 15.22
N SER A 66 0.68 9.44 15.93
CA SER A 66 1.08 9.25 17.32
C SER A 66 2.59 9.01 17.45
N ALA A 67 3.18 8.18 16.59
CA ALA A 67 4.62 7.95 16.56
C ALA A 67 5.42 9.24 16.28
N LEU A 68 4.90 10.10 15.39
CA LEU A 68 5.47 11.42 15.08
C LEU A 68 5.48 12.40 16.25
N GLN A 69 4.74 12.15 17.34
CA GLN A 69 4.80 12.94 18.58
C GLN A 69 5.96 12.50 19.49
N GLY A 70 6.49 11.29 19.28
CA GLY A 70 7.60 10.72 20.04
C GLY A 70 8.97 11.04 19.43
N ILE A 71 10.03 10.49 20.04
CA ILE A 71 11.42 10.61 19.57
C ILE A 71 11.99 9.30 18.99
N ASP A 72 11.19 8.24 18.99
CA ASP A 72 11.61 6.92 18.52
C ASP A 72 11.46 6.81 16.99
N ILE A 73 12.59 6.89 16.29
CA ILE A 73 12.67 6.83 14.84
C ILE A 73 12.27 5.45 14.31
N ASP A 74 12.58 4.37 15.03
CA ASP A 74 12.25 3.02 14.61
C ASP A 74 10.73 2.80 14.70
N SER A 75 10.10 3.33 15.75
CA SER A 75 8.63 3.37 15.83
C SER A 75 7.98 4.15 14.67
N ILE A 76 8.55 5.30 14.28
CA ILE A 76 8.04 6.09 13.14
C ILE A 76 8.20 5.29 11.84
N ARG A 77 9.35 4.63 11.62
CA ARG A 77 9.58 3.80 10.44
C ARG A 77 8.60 2.65 10.34
N GLN A 78 8.44 1.90 11.43
CA GLN A 78 7.54 0.76 11.45
C GLN A 78 6.11 1.19 11.16
N ALA A 79 5.61 2.23 11.83
CA ALA A 79 4.28 2.75 11.57
C ALA A 79 4.11 3.24 10.12
N THR A 80 5.14 3.90 9.57
CA THR A 80 5.15 4.37 8.17
C THR A 80 5.08 3.21 7.18
N GLN A 81 5.84 2.14 7.43
CA GLN A 81 5.84 0.94 6.59
C GLN A 81 4.48 0.23 6.65
N GLU A 82 3.91 0.06 7.85
CA GLU A 82 2.58 -0.53 8.02
C GLU A 82 1.49 0.29 7.31
N LEU A 83 1.58 1.63 7.35
CA LEU A 83 0.67 2.49 6.59
C LEU A 83 0.88 2.34 5.09
N ASN A 84 2.12 2.22 4.63
CA ASN A 84 2.43 2.01 3.21
C ASN A 84 1.81 0.70 2.69
N ASP A 85 1.96 -0.38 3.45
CA ASP A 85 1.40 -1.69 3.10
C ASP A 85 -0.14 -1.64 3.04
N ALA A 86 -0.78 -0.95 3.99
CA ALA A 86 -2.24 -0.75 3.97
C ALA A 86 -2.70 0.08 2.76
N MET A 87 -1.93 1.11 2.38
CA MET A 87 -2.20 1.92 1.19
C MET A 87 -2.04 1.14 -0.12
N GLN A 88 -1.11 0.19 -0.19
CA GLN A 88 -0.99 -0.71 -1.35
C GLN A 88 -2.25 -1.58 -1.49
N LYS A 89 -2.79 -2.12 -0.38
CA LYS A 89 -4.04 -2.89 -0.39
C LYS A 89 -5.23 -2.07 -0.92
N ILE A 90 -5.32 -0.78 -0.57
CA ILE A 90 -6.32 0.12 -1.14
C ILE A 90 -6.17 0.19 -2.67
N GLY A 91 -4.95 0.39 -3.16
CA GLY A 91 -4.66 0.46 -4.60
C GLY A 91 -5.13 -0.79 -5.33
N THR A 92 -4.84 -1.97 -4.77
CA THR A 92 -5.29 -3.25 -5.32
C THR A 92 -6.81 -3.39 -5.28
N ALA A 93 -7.47 -3.04 -4.17
CA ALA A 93 -8.92 -3.14 -4.02
C ALA A 93 -9.68 -2.23 -5.00
N ILE A 94 -9.21 -0.99 -5.18
CA ILE A 94 -9.81 -0.04 -6.13
C ILE A 94 -9.62 -0.53 -7.58
N TYR A 95 -8.45 -1.06 -7.93
CA TYR A 95 -8.20 -1.59 -9.27
C TYR A 95 -9.05 -2.82 -9.58
N GLN A 96 -9.22 -3.73 -8.59
CA GLN A 96 -10.10 -4.89 -8.72
C GLN A 96 -11.56 -4.50 -8.92
N GLN A 97 -12.04 -3.43 -8.29
CA GLN A 97 -13.40 -2.89 -8.54
C GLN A 97 -13.55 -2.24 -9.91
N GLN A 98 -12.46 -1.79 -10.54
CA GLN A 98 -12.49 -1.16 -11.88
C GLN A 98 -12.41 -2.17 -13.02
N GLN A 99 -12.04 -3.43 -12.75
CA GLN A 99 -12.25 -4.49 -13.73
C GLN A 99 -13.75 -4.65 -13.93
N PRO A 100 -14.28 -4.48 -15.16
CA PRO A 100 -15.66 -4.81 -15.42
C PRO A 100 -15.89 -6.27 -15.00
N PRO A 101 -17.04 -6.61 -14.40
CA PRO A 101 -17.41 -8.00 -14.28
C PRO A 101 -17.26 -8.65 -15.66
N PRO A 102 -16.71 -9.88 -15.75
CA PRO A 102 -16.64 -10.57 -17.03
C PRO A 102 -18.01 -10.48 -17.72
N PRO A 103 -18.07 -10.12 -19.01
CA PRO A 103 -19.35 -9.93 -19.68
C PRO A 103 -20.16 -11.22 -19.58
N GLY A 104 -21.35 -11.11 -18.98
CA GLY A 104 -22.49 -12.00 -19.18
C GLY A 104 -22.22 -13.50 -19.00
N GLY A 105 -22.35 -13.97 -17.76
CA GLY A 105 -23.04 -15.24 -17.54
C GLY A 105 -24.55 -15.02 -17.62
N GLU A 106 -25.05 -14.59 -18.78
CA GLU A 106 -26.47 -14.70 -19.11
C GLU A 106 -26.79 -16.20 -19.16
N ALA A 107 -27.42 -16.71 -18.11
CA ALA A 107 -28.21 -17.92 -18.23
C ALA A 107 -29.44 -17.56 -19.09
N PRO A 108 -29.59 -18.13 -20.30
CA PRO A 108 -30.86 -18.05 -21.01
C PRO A 108 -31.88 -18.82 -20.16
N GLY A 109 -32.98 -18.16 -19.79
CA GLY A 109 -34.11 -18.90 -19.28
C GLY A 109 -34.66 -19.78 -20.39
N GLU A 110 -34.65 -21.10 -20.20
CA GLU A 110 -35.61 -22.01 -20.84
C GLU A 110 -35.59 -23.41 -20.20
N GLU A 111 -36.79 -23.96 -19.95
CA GLU A 111 -37.08 -25.39 -19.84
C GLU A 111 -38.44 -25.63 -20.54
N PRO A 112 -38.76 -26.83 -21.10
CA PRO A 112 -38.00 -27.82 -21.91
C PRO A 112 -38.83 -28.37 -23.12
N PRO A 113 -38.62 -29.60 -23.66
CA PRO A 113 -37.57 -30.15 -24.55
C PRO A 113 -38.18 -30.66 -25.92
N PRO A 114 -37.48 -31.32 -26.89
CA PRO A 114 -36.99 -32.71 -26.77
C PRO A 114 -35.74 -33.10 -27.62
N GLY A 115 -34.96 -34.07 -27.11
CA GLY A 115 -34.46 -35.17 -27.95
C GLY A 115 -32.99 -35.16 -28.41
N LYS A 116 -32.32 -36.28 -28.05
CA LYS A 116 -31.21 -37.00 -28.71
C LYS A 116 -29.75 -36.59 -28.45
N GLU A 117 -29.13 -37.46 -27.64
CA GLU A 117 -27.85 -38.18 -27.85
C GLU A 117 -26.62 -37.44 -28.40
N GLY A 118 -25.55 -37.41 -27.58
CA GLY A 118 -24.23 -37.89 -28.01
C GLY A 118 -23.04 -36.92 -27.83
N GLY A 119 -22.02 -37.37 -27.08
CA GLY A 119 -20.60 -36.96 -27.19
C GLY A 119 -20.23 -35.65 -26.49
N GLU A 120 -19.50 -35.65 -25.36
CA GLU A 120 -18.03 -35.75 -25.24
C GLU A 120 -17.27 -34.44 -25.53
N GLU A 121 -16.46 -34.03 -24.54
CA GLU A 121 -15.25 -33.19 -24.63
C GLU A 121 -15.47 -31.69 -24.97
N GLY A 122 -15.17 -30.71 -24.11
CA GLY A 122 -14.03 -30.61 -23.21
C GLY A 122 -12.78 -30.16 -23.97
N THR A 123 -12.76 -28.92 -24.52
CA THR A 123 -11.59 -28.02 -24.72
C THR A 123 -11.89 -26.93 -25.76
N VAL A 124 -11.70 -25.66 -25.39
CA VAL A 124 -11.32 -24.51 -26.25
C VAL A 124 -10.63 -23.55 -25.27
N GLU A 125 -9.30 -23.47 -25.13
CA GLU A 125 -8.19 -23.23 -26.06
C GLU A 125 -8.29 -21.92 -26.87
N GLY A 126 -7.30 -21.05 -26.64
CA GLY A 126 -6.98 -19.84 -27.41
C GLY A 126 -7.56 -18.55 -26.82
N GLU A 127 -6.84 -17.44 -26.65
CA GLU A 127 -5.45 -17.12 -26.96
C GLU A 127 -5.18 -15.75 -26.29
N PHE A 128 -4.02 -15.62 -25.64
CA PHE A 128 -3.50 -14.32 -25.21
C PHE A 128 -3.22 -13.46 -26.46
N ARG A 129 -3.70 -12.21 -26.50
CA ARG A 129 -3.16 -11.22 -27.43
C ARG A 129 -2.82 -9.94 -26.68
N GLU A 130 -1.53 -9.86 -26.36
CA GLU A 130 -0.81 -8.63 -26.09
C GLU A 130 -0.57 -7.92 -27.44
N VAL A 131 -0.83 -6.61 -27.47
CA VAL A 131 -0.59 -5.58 -28.52
C VAL A 131 -1.28 -5.69 -29.89
#